data_AF-A0A4R6JNH1-F1
#
_entry.id   AF-A0A4R6JNH1-F1
#
_cell.length_a   1.000
_cell.length_b   1.000
_cell.length_c   1.000
_cell.angle_alpha   90.00
_cell.angle_beta   90.00
_cell.angle_gamma   90.00
#
_symmetry.space_group_name_H-M   'P 1'
#
loop_
_entity.id
_entity.type
_entity.pdbx_description
1 polymer ?
#
loop_
_entity_poly.entity_id
_entity_poly.type
_entity_poly.pdbx_seq_one_letter_code
_entity_poly.pdbx_strand_id
1 'polypeptide(L)'
;MAASGRNPGHYTYYTYTPPPRDTAKYWRLGFWVVAFPVIVGFGTVLQAGKSVMAYTRGVAAALGIGKDAQELSPPVPAYEWDGRREPAYVQYLFGQAWRDVRHTIAVALRRQQESFKAEGGRVLKRHVHPPEDDAADKRNPVLGVAQLVSIGLGALVAGLLLLVALAAQAVVLGLFWAGAIAFLYALRLADSGVLYVRRIRRITCPNQQCHERVPYPSYKCPGCDVLHHDVRPGKYGMIHRTCRCGRHMPTLLMLGSHRMKAVCPHCLKELEEGAGRTRELILPVFGSPQAGKTQLLAAVALATVSLLDRARGQAEPVDDYSRTWMRTVTDLRARGGSVTKTTKASQHAVSLRLSRNGSRVVLKMFDAAGETFQSAEGIRDLVYLRGGGTLLFVLDPLSVPALWKGLDEDRRSRLEPLRAVSEPLKVLEETVQTLHQIDIDTHKFRLAVAVSKSDLVAPELAAAHVGDDRSIREWLAGPLDQGLLVRSVEHEFGTARFFLTTATLADRTVHASVETLATWVLDGEGMRV
;
A
#
# COMPACT_ATOMS: atom_id res chain seq x y z
N MET A 1 5.00 -105.90 -105.05
CA MET A 1 4.81 -107.18 -104.30
C MET A 1 5.46 -107.05 -102.94
N ALA A 2 4.77 -107.59 -101.93
CA ALA A 2 5.12 -107.79 -100.52
C ALA A 2 5.13 -106.58 -99.57
N ALA A 3 4.37 -106.76 -98.48
CA ALA A 3 3.96 -105.80 -97.45
C ALA A 3 4.50 -106.17 -96.07
N SER A 4 4.60 -105.19 -95.17
CA SER A 4 4.30 -105.20 -93.72
C SER A 4 5.13 -104.06 -93.07
N GLY A 5 4.75 -103.38 -91.98
CA GLY A 5 3.73 -103.65 -90.98
C GLY A 5 3.32 -102.37 -90.24
N ARG A 6 2.22 -102.48 -89.49
CA ARG A 6 1.53 -101.43 -88.74
C ARG A 6 2.33 -100.95 -87.52
N ASN A 7 2.24 -99.66 -87.20
CA ASN A 7 2.74 -99.07 -85.96
C ASN A 7 1.54 -98.65 -85.07
N PRO A 8 1.50 -98.99 -83.77
CA PRO A 8 0.39 -98.64 -82.88
C PRO A 8 0.54 -97.24 -82.25
N GLY A 9 -0.59 -96.66 -81.86
CA GLY A 9 -0.74 -95.27 -81.42
C GLY A 9 0.04 -94.90 -80.15
N HIS A 10 0.57 -93.68 -80.16
CA HIS A 10 1.18 -93.02 -79.01
C HIS A 10 0.10 -92.43 -78.09
N TYR A 11 0.04 -92.89 -76.84
CA TYR A 11 -0.66 -92.19 -75.76
C TYR A 11 0.30 -91.18 -75.13
N THR A 12 -0.06 -89.91 -75.17
CA THR A 12 0.71 -88.81 -74.56
C THR A 12 0.37 -88.72 -73.07
N TYR A 13 1.30 -89.15 -72.20
CA TYR A 13 1.20 -88.91 -70.76
C TYR A 13 1.54 -87.44 -70.46
N TYR A 14 0.59 -86.68 -69.91
CA TYR A 14 0.89 -85.38 -69.29
C TYR A 14 1.50 -85.62 -67.90
N THR A 15 2.81 -85.50 -67.77
CA THR A 15 3.47 -85.42 -66.46
C THR A 15 3.20 -84.05 -65.83
N TYR A 16 2.36 -84.03 -64.79
CA TYR A 16 2.19 -82.85 -63.93
C TYR A 16 3.50 -82.59 -63.16
N THR A 17 4.25 -81.56 -63.55
CA THR A 17 5.35 -81.03 -62.76
C THR A 17 4.77 -80.01 -61.77
N PRO A 18 4.81 -80.26 -60.45
CA PRO A 18 4.38 -79.25 -59.50
C PRO A 18 5.26 -78.00 -59.64
N PRO A 19 4.68 -76.78 -59.57
CA PRO A 19 5.48 -75.57 -59.63
C PRO A 19 6.53 -75.59 -58.52
N PRO A 20 7.76 -75.11 -58.78
CA PRO A 20 8.83 -75.10 -57.78
C PRO A 20 8.33 -74.41 -56.51
N ARG A 21 8.38 -75.12 -55.37
CA ARG A 21 8.13 -74.50 -54.06
C ARG A 21 9.20 -73.42 -53.88
N ASP A 22 8.79 -72.16 -54.00
CA ASP A 22 9.62 -70.99 -53.75
C ASP A 22 9.92 -70.89 -52.24
N THR A 23 10.83 -71.75 -51.77
CA THR A 23 11.30 -71.80 -50.37
C THR A 23 11.94 -70.48 -49.95
N ALA A 24 12.47 -69.72 -50.91
CA ALA A 24 13.00 -68.38 -50.67
C ALA A 24 11.91 -67.39 -50.22
N LYS A 25 10.66 -67.57 -50.65
CA LYS A 25 9.53 -66.75 -50.19
C LYS A 25 9.21 -66.98 -48.71
N TYR A 26 9.26 -68.22 -48.24
CA TYR A 26 9.04 -68.58 -46.82
C TYR A 26 10.20 -68.15 -45.92
N TRP A 27 11.44 -68.29 -46.38
CA TRP A 27 12.62 -67.75 -45.68
C TRP A 27 12.59 -66.23 -45.56
N ARG A 28 12.20 -65.52 -46.62
CA ARG A 28 11.98 -64.07 -46.58
C ARG A 28 10.87 -63.70 -45.60
N LEU A 29 9.74 -64.42 -45.61
CA LEU A 29 8.63 -64.18 -44.69
C LEU A 29 9.04 -64.38 -43.23
N GLY A 30 9.70 -65.51 -42.92
CA GLY A 30 10.19 -65.82 -41.57
C GLY A 30 11.25 -64.83 -41.08
N PHE A 31 12.17 -64.40 -41.95
CA PHE A 31 13.14 -63.35 -41.63
C PHE A 31 12.43 -62.04 -41.28
N TRP A 32 11.43 -61.61 -42.05
CA TRP A 32 10.69 -60.37 -41.76
C TRP A 32 9.82 -60.46 -40.51
N VAL A 33 9.27 -61.63 -40.15
CA VAL A 33 8.53 -61.82 -38.89
C VAL A 33 9.40 -61.54 -37.66
N VAL A 34 10.69 -61.91 -37.71
CA VAL A 34 11.64 -61.67 -36.61
C VAL A 34 12.30 -60.29 -36.71
N ALA A 35 12.69 -59.86 -37.90
CA ALA A 35 13.39 -58.60 -38.12
C ALA A 35 12.48 -57.38 -37.91
N PHE A 36 11.19 -57.47 -38.24
CA PHE A 36 10.23 -56.36 -38.12
C PHE A 36 10.13 -55.80 -36.69
N PRO A 37 9.83 -56.60 -35.64
CA PRO A 37 9.73 -56.08 -34.28
C PRO A 37 11.07 -55.51 -33.75
N VAL A 38 12.20 -56.08 -34.16
CA VAL A 38 13.54 -55.57 -33.78
C VAL A 38 13.83 -54.22 -34.44
N ILE A 39 13.55 -54.10 -35.73
CA ILE A 39 13.70 -52.83 -36.48
C ILE A 39 12.77 -51.76 -35.91
N VAL A 40 11.53 -52.13 -35.59
CA VAL A 40 10.56 -51.22 -34.97
C VAL A 40 11.05 -50.76 -33.60
N GLY A 41 11.45 -51.68 -32.72
CA GLY A 41 11.94 -51.34 -31.38
C GLY A 41 13.16 -50.43 -31.41
N PHE A 42 14.19 -50.79 -32.18
CA PHE A 42 15.41 -49.98 -32.30
C PHE A 42 15.14 -48.62 -32.97
N GLY A 43 14.31 -48.61 -34.02
CA GLY A 43 13.87 -47.40 -34.70
C GLY A 43 13.11 -46.44 -33.77
N THR A 44 12.23 -46.98 -32.92
CA THR A 44 11.49 -46.20 -31.92
C THR A 44 12.41 -45.53 -30.90
N VAL A 45 13.43 -46.25 -30.39
CA VAL A 45 14.39 -45.68 -29.43
C VAL A 45 15.23 -44.56 -30.07
N LEU A 46 15.75 -44.78 -31.28
CA LEU A 46 16.49 -43.76 -32.01
C LEU A 46 15.63 -42.53 -32.30
N GLN A 47 14.36 -42.74 -32.68
CA GLN A 47 13.42 -41.66 -32.95
C GLN A 47 13.08 -40.87 -31.69
N ALA A 48 12.88 -41.55 -30.56
CA ALA A 48 12.66 -40.91 -29.28
C ALA A 48 13.89 -40.06 -28.87
N GLY A 49 15.11 -40.56 -29.05
CA GLY A 49 16.34 -39.81 -28.77
C GLY A 49 16.48 -38.54 -29.62
N LYS A 50 16.23 -38.64 -30.94
CA LYS A 50 16.23 -37.47 -31.84
C LYS A 50 15.18 -36.43 -31.46
N SER A 51 14.01 -36.90 -31.04
CA SER A 51 12.91 -36.06 -30.58
C SER A 51 13.26 -35.26 -29.33
N VAL A 52 13.89 -35.92 -28.35
CA VAL A 52 14.41 -35.25 -27.15
C VAL A 52 15.47 -34.20 -27.52
N MET A 53 16.35 -34.52 -28.48
CA MET A 53 17.36 -33.56 -28.94
C MET A 53 16.76 -32.37 -29.71
N ALA A 54 15.72 -32.58 -30.51
CA ALA A 54 14.99 -31.52 -31.19
C ALA A 54 14.27 -30.60 -30.19
N TYR A 55 13.64 -31.19 -29.17
CA TYR A 55 13.01 -30.47 -28.08
C TYR A 55 14.01 -29.60 -27.30
N THR A 56 15.12 -30.18 -26.83
CA THR A 56 16.15 -29.44 -26.06
C THR A 56 16.76 -28.29 -26.86
N ARG A 57 17.00 -28.47 -28.17
CA ARG A 57 17.43 -27.38 -29.05
C ARG A 57 16.36 -26.32 -29.24
N GLY A 58 15.08 -26.70 -29.31
CA GLY A 58 13.96 -25.75 -29.37
C GLY A 58 13.83 -24.91 -28.10
N VAL A 59 14.02 -25.53 -26.94
CA VAL A 59 14.06 -24.82 -25.65
C VAL A 59 15.24 -23.86 -25.58
N ALA A 60 16.45 -24.32 -25.95
CA ALA A 60 17.64 -23.46 -26.00
C ALA A 60 17.42 -22.25 -26.92
N ALA A 61 16.87 -22.46 -28.13
CA ALA A 61 16.57 -21.39 -29.07
C ALA A 61 15.55 -20.38 -28.50
N ALA A 62 14.49 -20.85 -27.83
CA ALA A 62 13.50 -19.99 -27.21
C ALA A 62 14.07 -19.15 -26.05
N LEU A 63 15.07 -19.68 -25.34
CA LEU A 63 15.83 -18.98 -24.30
C LEU A 63 16.93 -18.05 -24.86
N GLY A 64 17.03 -17.91 -26.18
CA GLY A 64 18.04 -17.08 -26.83
C GLY A 64 19.43 -17.73 -26.91
N ILE A 65 19.55 -19.03 -26.65
CA ILE A 65 20.81 -19.76 -26.65
C ILE A 65 21.04 -20.44 -28.01
N GLY A 66 22.18 -20.13 -28.64
CA GLY A 66 22.63 -20.76 -29.87
C GLY A 66 22.37 -19.92 -31.13
N LYS A 67 22.67 -20.50 -32.29
CA LYS A 67 22.64 -19.78 -33.59
C LYS A 67 21.23 -19.41 -34.07
N ASP A 68 20.22 -20.12 -33.59
CA ASP A 68 18.81 -19.91 -33.98
C ASP A 68 18.01 -19.23 -32.85
N ALA A 69 18.65 -18.36 -32.07
CA ALA A 69 18.03 -17.66 -30.96
C ALA A 69 16.75 -16.93 -31.39
N GLN A 70 15.65 -17.16 -30.67
CA GLN A 70 14.33 -16.55 -30.88
C GLN A 70 13.82 -16.00 -29.55
N GLU A 71 14.52 -15.03 -28.98
CA GLU A 71 14.13 -14.40 -27.72
C GLU A 71 12.84 -13.58 -27.89
N LEU A 72 11.92 -13.72 -26.93
CA LEU A 72 10.69 -12.94 -26.89
C LEU A 72 10.88 -11.66 -26.07
N SER A 73 10.95 -10.51 -26.73
CA SER A 73 11.10 -9.23 -26.04
C SER A 73 9.94 -8.94 -25.08
N PRO A 74 10.22 -8.27 -23.94
CA PRO A 74 9.17 -7.85 -23.03
C PRO A 74 8.28 -6.75 -23.64
N PRO A 75 6.97 -6.76 -23.32
CA PRO A 75 6.01 -5.80 -23.82
C PRO A 75 6.34 -4.45 -23.20
N VAL A 76 6.30 -3.42 -24.04
CA VAL A 76 6.53 -2.05 -23.60
C VAL A 76 5.36 -1.63 -22.70
N PRO A 77 5.63 -1.08 -21.51
CA PRO A 77 4.58 -0.57 -20.63
C PRO A 77 3.90 0.67 -21.22
N ALA A 78 2.72 0.99 -20.69
CA ALA A 78 1.97 2.19 -21.10
C ALA A 78 2.76 3.48 -20.82
N TYR A 79 2.48 4.53 -21.59
CA TYR A 79 3.09 5.86 -21.39
C TYR A 79 2.63 6.48 -20.07
N GLU A 80 1.34 6.38 -19.78
CA GLU A 80 0.68 6.92 -18.60
C GLU A 80 -0.27 5.89 -17.98
N TRP A 81 -0.81 6.23 -16.82
CA TRP A 81 -1.81 5.41 -16.15
C TRP A 81 -3.15 5.46 -16.89
N ASP A 82 -3.66 4.30 -17.31
CA ASP A 82 -4.90 4.15 -18.08
C ASP A 82 -6.10 3.69 -17.23
N GLY A 83 -6.00 3.82 -15.90
CA GLY A 83 -6.98 3.28 -14.96
C GLY A 83 -6.68 1.86 -14.47
N ARG A 84 -5.91 1.06 -15.22
CA ARG A 84 -5.64 -0.36 -14.90
C ARG A 84 -4.16 -0.72 -14.94
N ARG A 85 -3.38 -0.01 -15.76
CA ARG A 85 -1.95 -0.24 -16.00
C ARG A 85 -1.14 0.93 -15.48
N GLU A 86 -0.08 0.60 -14.76
CA GLU A 86 0.92 1.57 -14.35
C GLU A 86 1.96 1.71 -15.47
N PRO A 87 2.63 2.87 -15.61
CA PRO A 87 3.74 3.08 -16.54
C PRO A 87 5.03 2.39 -16.07
N ALA A 88 4.92 1.11 -15.70
CA ALA A 88 5.97 0.27 -15.14
C ALA A 88 5.96 -1.13 -15.77
N TYR A 89 7.14 -1.74 -15.87
CA TYR A 89 7.28 -3.11 -16.34
C TYR A 89 6.62 -4.09 -15.36
N VAL A 90 5.89 -5.06 -15.91
CA VAL A 90 5.35 -6.18 -15.12
C VAL A 90 6.52 -7.07 -14.71
N GLN A 91 6.58 -7.41 -13.42
CA GLN A 91 7.61 -8.30 -12.89
C GLN A 91 7.54 -9.66 -13.60
N TYR A 92 8.72 -10.24 -13.87
CA TYR A 92 8.87 -11.39 -14.76
C TYR A 92 7.87 -12.53 -14.47
N LEU A 93 7.69 -12.92 -13.20
CA LEU A 93 6.82 -14.04 -12.79
C LEU A 93 5.33 -13.77 -13.03
N PHE A 94 4.90 -12.50 -13.02
CA PHE A 94 3.50 -12.11 -13.22
C PHE A 94 3.14 -11.84 -14.69
N GLY A 95 4.10 -11.89 -15.62
CA GLY A 95 3.87 -11.54 -17.01
C GLY A 95 4.72 -12.30 -18.01
N GLN A 96 6.03 -12.03 -18.04
CA GLN A 96 6.94 -12.57 -19.05
C GLN A 96 7.10 -14.09 -18.94
N ALA A 97 7.22 -14.64 -17.73
CA ALA A 97 7.43 -16.07 -17.52
C ALA A 97 6.38 -16.94 -18.25
N TRP A 98 5.10 -16.58 -18.15
CA TRP A 98 4.01 -17.30 -18.81
C TRP A 98 3.99 -17.15 -20.33
N ARG A 99 4.56 -16.05 -20.85
CA ARG A 99 4.74 -15.85 -22.30
C ARG A 99 5.92 -16.65 -22.81
N ASP A 100 7.02 -16.67 -22.07
CA ASP A 100 8.22 -17.45 -22.42
C ASP A 100 7.93 -18.95 -22.41
N VAL A 101 7.14 -19.44 -21.46
CA VAL A 101 6.69 -20.85 -21.44
C VAL A 101 5.87 -21.18 -22.68
N ARG A 102 4.86 -20.35 -23.01
CA ARG A 102 4.03 -20.56 -24.20
C ARG A 102 4.85 -20.49 -25.49
N HIS A 103 5.78 -19.54 -25.56
CA HIS A 103 6.70 -19.39 -26.68
C HIS A 103 7.63 -20.60 -26.83
N THR A 104 8.23 -21.05 -25.73
CA THR A 104 9.09 -22.24 -25.67
C THR A 104 8.34 -23.48 -26.13
N ILE A 105 7.10 -23.69 -25.66
CA ILE A 105 6.24 -24.78 -26.10
C ILE A 105 5.97 -24.68 -27.61
N ALA A 106 5.61 -23.49 -28.10
CA ALA A 106 5.28 -23.29 -29.51
C ALA A 106 6.50 -23.49 -30.44
N VAL A 107 7.70 -23.06 -30.04
CA VAL A 107 8.94 -23.27 -30.80
C VAL A 107 9.33 -24.74 -30.78
N ALA A 108 9.27 -25.39 -29.63
CA ALA A 108 9.62 -26.79 -29.48
C ALA A 108 8.67 -27.71 -30.27
N LEU A 109 7.36 -27.47 -30.21
CA LEU A 109 6.36 -28.23 -30.98
C LEU A 109 6.53 -28.05 -32.49
N ARG A 110 6.80 -26.83 -32.97
CA ARG A 110 7.04 -26.57 -34.40
C ARG A 110 8.26 -27.33 -34.91
N ARG A 111 9.40 -27.26 -34.19
CA ARG A 111 10.61 -28.02 -34.54
C ARG A 111 10.39 -29.53 -34.51
N GLN A 112 9.60 -30.01 -33.56
CA GLN A 112 9.27 -31.42 -33.44
C GLN A 112 8.42 -31.89 -34.64
N GLN A 113 7.42 -31.10 -35.04
CA GLN A 113 6.60 -31.38 -36.22
C GLN A 113 7.43 -31.34 -37.51
N GLU A 114 8.34 -30.38 -37.66
CA GLU A 114 9.25 -30.28 -38.80
C GLU A 114 10.20 -31.48 -38.88
N SER A 115 10.76 -31.92 -37.74
CA SER A 115 11.60 -33.12 -37.68
C SER A 115 10.85 -34.37 -38.14
N PHE A 116 9.62 -34.58 -37.65
CA PHE A 116 8.81 -35.72 -38.06
C PHE A 116 8.42 -35.66 -39.54
N LYS A 117 8.02 -34.49 -40.05
CA LYS A 117 7.70 -34.32 -41.48
C LYS A 117 8.93 -34.59 -42.36
N ALA A 118 10.09 -34.08 -41.98
CA ALA A 118 11.33 -34.28 -42.73
C ALA A 118 11.81 -35.74 -42.70
N GLU A 119 11.62 -36.46 -41.60
CA GLU A 119 11.96 -37.88 -41.50
C GLU A 119 10.95 -38.78 -42.22
N GLY A 120 9.66 -38.56 -42.03
CA GLY A 120 8.62 -39.27 -42.77
C GLY A 120 8.76 -39.07 -44.29
N GLY A 121 9.02 -37.84 -44.73
CA GLY A 121 9.29 -37.52 -46.13
C GLY A 121 10.54 -38.22 -46.68
N ARG A 122 11.61 -38.37 -45.89
CA ARG A 122 12.81 -39.12 -46.27
C ARG A 122 12.54 -40.61 -46.43
N VAL A 123 11.78 -41.22 -45.51
CA VAL A 123 11.41 -42.65 -45.58
C VAL A 123 10.52 -42.91 -46.79
N LEU A 124 9.54 -42.04 -47.04
CA LEU A 124 8.60 -42.18 -48.17
C LEU A 124 9.33 -42.06 -49.52
N LYS A 125 10.22 -41.06 -49.67
CA LYS A 125 11.06 -40.91 -50.88
C LYS A 125 12.03 -42.07 -51.10
N ARG A 126 12.54 -42.68 -50.03
CA ARG A 126 13.55 -43.75 -50.14
C ARG A 126 12.96 -45.13 -50.41
N HIS A 127 11.80 -45.44 -49.84
CA HIS A 127 11.27 -46.81 -49.82
C HIS A 127 9.92 -46.99 -50.54
N VAL A 128 9.16 -45.90 -50.78
CA VAL A 128 7.82 -45.96 -51.39
C VAL A 128 7.81 -45.32 -52.79
N HIS A 129 8.38 -44.12 -52.93
CA HIS A 129 8.50 -43.40 -54.21
C HIS A 129 9.95 -43.01 -54.51
N PRO A 130 10.84 -43.97 -54.81
CA PRO A 130 12.20 -43.65 -55.24
C PRO A 130 12.19 -42.91 -56.60
N PRO A 131 13.16 -41.99 -56.84
CA PRO A 131 13.33 -41.31 -58.14
C PRO A 131 13.49 -42.33 -59.29
N GLU A 132 13.00 -41.99 -60.49
CA GLU A 132 12.96 -42.89 -61.67
C GLU A 132 14.34 -43.46 -62.07
N ASP A 133 15.43 -42.77 -61.75
CA ASP A 133 16.81 -43.18 -62.09
C ASP A 133 17.41 -44.24 -61.12
N ASP A 134 16.76 -44.52 -59.99
CA ASP A 134 17.29 -45.42 -58.95
C ASP A 134 16.58 -46.80 -58.99
N ALA A 135 17.34 -47.85 -59.35
CA ALA A 135 16.88 -49.21 -59.67
C ALA A 135 15.88 -49.85 -58.67
N ALA A 136 15.02 -50.73 -59.21
CA ALA A 136 13.99 -51.52 -58.52
C ALA A 136 14.45 -52.29 -57.26
N ASP A 137 15.76 -52.48 -57.08
CA ASP A 137 16.38 -53.18 -55.95
C ASP A 137 16.30 -52.41 -54.61
N LYS A 138 16.02 -51.09 -54.64
CA LYS A 138 15.89 -50.26 -53.42
C LYS A 138 14.46 -50.19 -52.85
N ARG A 139 13.45 -50.71 -53.57
CA ARG A 139 12.04 -50.73 -53.11
C ARG A 139 11.80 -51.87 -52.13
N ASN A 140 11.88 -51.57 -50.83
CA ASN A 140 11.50 -52.50 -49.77
C ASN A 140 10.31 -51.94 -48.95
N PRO A 141 9.07 -52.29 -49.33
CA PRO A 141 7.88 -51.76 -48.67
C PRO A 141 7.74 -52.23 -47.22
N VAL A 142 8.20 -53.43 -46.88
CA VAL A 142 8.13 -53.97 -45.50
C VAL A 142 9.04 -53.15 -44.57
N LEU A 143 10.25 -52.83 -45.03
CA LEU A 143 11.18 -51.96 -44.30
C LEU A 143 10.63 -50.54 -44.18
N GLY A 144 10.02 -50.00 -45.25
CA GLY A 144 9.37 -48.69 -45.24
C GLY A 144 8.22 -48.60 -44.21
N VAL A 145 7.34 -49.60 -44.17
CA VAL A 145 6.27 -49.70 -43.18
C VAL A 145 6.82 -49.84 -41.77
N ALA A 146 7.84 -50.69 -41.56
CA ALA A 146 8.50 -50.83 -40.26
C ALA A 146 9.07 -49.49 -39.76
N GLN A 147 9.73 -48.72 -40.62
CA GLN A 147 10.26 -47.40 -40.30
C GLN A 147 9.16 -46.36 -40.01
N LEU A 148 8.06 -46.36 -40.76
CA LEU A 148 6.92 -45.48 -40.49
C LEU A 148 6.24 -45.80 -39.14
N VAL A 149 6.07 -47.09 -38.84
CA VAL A 149 5.58 -47.56 -37.53
C VAL A 149 6.54 -47.15 -36.41
N SER A 150 7.85 -47.25 -36.65
CA SER A 150 8.89 -46.78 -35.71
C SER A 150 8.78 -45.28 -35.42
N ILE A 151 8.52 -44.47 -36.46
CA ILE A 151 8.32 -43.02 -36.35
C ILE A 151 7.07 -42.71 -35.54
N GLY A 152 5.96 -43.42 -35.79
CA GLY A 152 4.71 -43.26 -35.05
C GLY A 152 4.85 -43.62 -33.57
N LEU A 153 5.41 -44.78 -33.24
CA LEU A 153 5.69 -45.20 -31.87
C LEU A 153 6.69 -44.27 -31.18
N GLY A 154 7.73 -43.84 -31.90
CA GLY A 154 8.71 -42.87 -31.41
C GLY A 154 8.08 -41.52 -31.09
N ALA A 155 7.11 -41.08 -31.90
CA ALA A 155 6.34 -39.87 -31.67
C ALA A 155 5.46 -39.95 -30.42
N LEU A 156 4.84 -41.10 -30.16
CA LEU A 156 4.05 -41.33 -28.94
C LEU A 156 4.92 -41.26 -27.69
N VAL A 157 6.07 -41.96 -27.68
CA VAL A 157 7.02 -41.94 -26.56
C VAL A 157 7.57 -40.53 -26.34
N ALA A 158 7.96 -39.83 -27.40
CA ALA A 158 8.42 -38.44 -27.32
C ALA A 158 7.33 -37.50 -26.80
N GLY A 159 6.08 -37.69 -27.21
CA GLY A 159 4.93 -36.93 -26.72
C GLY A 159 4.69 -37.13 -25.22
N LEU A 160 4.83 -38.36 -24.73
CA LEU A 160 4.72 -38.66 -23.30
C LEU A 160 5.85 -38.00 -22.49
N LEU A 161 7.10 -38.13 -22.95
CA LEU A 161 8.25 -37.48 -22.30
C LEU A 161 8.11 -35.95 -22.28
N LEU A 162 7.63 -35.36 -23.37
CA LEU A 162 7.33 -33.94 -23.46
C LEU A 162 6.26 -33.54 -22.44
N LEU A 163 5.18 -34.30 -22.33
CA LEU A 163 4.12 -34.03 -21.36
C LEU A 163 4.64 -34.04 -19.93
N VAL A 164 5.50 -35.01 -19.58
CA VAL A 164 6.17 -35.08 -18.27
C VAL A 164 7.06 -33.85 -18.04
N ALA A 165 7.85 -33.46 -19.04
CA ALA A 165 8.71 -32.27 -18.93
C ALA A 165 7.90 -30.97 -18.75
N LEU A 166 6.80 -30.81 -19.48
CA LEU A 166 5.91 -29.66 -19.35
C LEU A 166 5.20 -29.63 -17.99
N ALA A 167 4.76 -30.80 -17.48
CA ALA A 167 4.18 -30.91 -16.16
C ALA A 167 5.20 -30.53 -15.08
N ALA A 168 6.45 -31.01 -15.16
CA ALA A 168 7.51 -30.65 -14.24
C ALA A 168 7.81 -29.13 -14.27
N GLN A 169 7.89 -28.52 -15.46
CA GLN A 169 8.07 -27.07 -15.60
C GLN A 169 6.90 -26.29 -14.99
N ALA A 170 5.66 -26.73 -15.23
CA ALA A 170 4.47 -26.09 -14.66
C ALA A 170 4.46 -26.17 -13.13
N VAL A 171 4.85 -27.29 -12.54
CA VAL A 171 4.99 -27.45 -11.08
C VAL A 171 6.04 -26.50 -10.53
N VAL A 172 7.24 -26.46 -11.12
CA VAL A 172 8.33 -25.58 -10.67
C VAL A 172 7.90 -24.11 -10.74
N LEU A 173 7.31 -23.67 -11.85
CA LEU A 173 6.80 -22.30 -11.99
C LEU A 173 5.67 -21.99 -11.02
N GLY A 174 4.76 -22.95 -10.79
CA GLY A 174 3.69 -22.84 -9.81
C GLY A 174 4.23 -22.63 -8.39
N LEU A 175 5.27 -23.37 -8.00
CA LEU A 175 5.93 -23.20 -6.71
C LEU A 175 6.60 -21.83 -6.58
N PHE A 176 7.34 -21.39 -7.61
CA PHE A 176 7.93 -20.04 -7.62
C PHE A 176 6.87 -18.94 -7.55
N TRP A 177 5.75 -19.11 -8.25
CA TRP A 177 4.65 -18.16 -8.26
C TRP A 177 3.94 -18.11 -6.90
N ALA A 178 3.69 -19.26 -6.28
CA ALA A 178 3.14 -19.35 -4.93
C ALA A 178 4.07 -18.71 -3.89
N GLY A 179 5.37 -19.00 -3.95
CA GLY A 179 6.39 -18.39 -3.08
C GLY A 179 6.47 -16.87 -3.28
N ALA A 180 6.41 -16.40 -4.52
CA ALA A 180 6.35 -14.98 -4.85
C ALA A 180 5.12 -14.29 -4.24
N ILE A 181 3.94 -14.91 -4.31
CA ILE A 181 2.72 -14.38 -3.70
C ILE A 181 2.83 -14.36 -2.18
N ALA A 182 3.30 -15.45 -1.57
CA ALA A 182 3.51 -15.51 -0.13
C ALA A 182 4.46 -14.40 0.35
N PHE A 183 5.57 -14.20 -0.37
CA PHE A 183 6.53 -13.13 -0.08
C PHE A 183 5.92 -11.74 -0.24
N LEU A 184 5.11 -11.50 -1.29
CA LEU A 184 4.39 -10.25 -1.47
C LEU A 184 3.45 -9.93 -0.31
N TYR A 185 2.67 -10.91 0.16
CA TYR A 185 1.80 -10.72 1.31
C TYR A 185 2.58 -10.49 2.61
N ALA A 186 3.68 -11.22 2.82
CA ALA A 186 4.56 -11.00 3.95
C ALA A 186 5.13 -9.57 3.98
N LEU A 187 5.59 -9.07 2.83
CA LEU A 187 6.07 -7.68 2.70
C LEU A 187 4.96 -6.65 2.96
N ARG A 188 3.75 -6.87 2.44
CA ARG A 188 2.60 -5.98 2.68
C ARG A 188 2.18 -5.96 4.15
N LEU A 189 2.21 -7.12 4.81
CA LEU A 189 1.92 -7.23 6.23
C LEU A 189 2.99 -6.52 7.07
N ALA A 190 4.27 -6.68 6.72
CA ALA A 190 5.36 -5.97 7.39
C ALA A 190 5.24 -4.45 7.24
N ASP A 191 4.99 -3.94 6.02
CA ASP A 191 4.81 -2.50 5.76
C ASP A 191 3.58 -1.94 6.51
N SER A 192 2.46 -2.68 6.49
CA SER A 192 1.24 -2.31 7.23
C SER A 192 1.42 -2.36 8.74
N GLY A 193 2.18 -3.33 9.26
CA GLY A 193 2.52 -3.48 10.66
C GLY A 193 3.40 -2.34 11.16
N VAL A 194 4.40 -1.94 10.36
CA VAL A 194 5.26 -0.79 10.67
C VAL A 194 4.46 0.51 10.70
N LEU A 195 3.58 0.71 9.72
CA LEU A 195 2.67 1.86 9.70
C LEU A 195 1.73 1.88 10.90
N TYR A 196 1.29 0.71 11.37
CA TYR A 196 0.48 0.58 12.57
C TYR A 196 1.26 0.94 13.84
N VAL A 197 2.44 0.33 14.04
CA VAL A 197 3.30 0.57 15.21
C VAL A 197 3.72 2.04 15.30
N ARG A 198 4.03 2.67 14.17
CA ARG A 198 4.41 4.08 14.12
C ARG A 198 3.22 5.05 14.09
N ARG A 199 1.97 4.55 14.18
CA ARG A 199 0.72 5.33 14.18
C ARG A 199 0.56 6.29 12.99
N ILE A 200 1.15 5.98 11.84
CA ILE A 200 1.18 6.86 10.65
C ILE A 200 -0.07 6.67 9.75
N ARG A 201 -1.16 6.12 10.28
CA ARG A 201 -2.38 5.79 9.50
C ARG A 201 -3.21 7.01 9.08
N ARG A 202 -2.75 8.22 9.36
CA ARG A 202 -3.53 9.46 9.21
C ARG A 202 -2.71 10.52 8.45
N ILE A 203 -2.34 10.22 7.21
CA ILE A 203 -1.80 11.25 6.30
C ILE A 203 -3.01 11.98 5.70
N THR A 204 -3.15 13.25 6.04
CA THR A 204 -4.16 14.13 5.47
C THR A 204 -3.49 14.99 4.40
N CYS A 205 -4.18 15.23 3.30
CA CYS A 205 -3.68 16.15 2.28
C CYS A 205 -3.59 17.59 2.84
N PRO A 206 -2.44 18.29 2.73
CA PRO A 206 -2.26 19.66 3.23
C PRO A 206 -2.95 20.71 2.33
N ASN A 207 -3.41 20.31 1.14
CA ASN A 207 -4.05 21.23 0.21
C ASN A 207 -5.43 21.68 0.71
N GLN A 208 -5.61 23.01 0.80
CA GLN A 208 -6.80 23.73 1.28
C GLN A 208 -8.15 23.29 0.66
N GLN A 209 -8.11 22.70 -0.53
CA GLN A 209 -9.31 22.29 -1.28
C GLN A 209 -9.57 20.78 -1.25
N CYS A 210 -8.64 19.96 -0.78
CA CYS A 210 -8.73 18.51 -0.90
C CYS A 210 -8.98 17.83 0.43
N HIS A 211 -8.04 17.97 1.38
CA HIS A 211 -8.15 17.49 2.76
C HIS A 211 -8.63 16.04 2.98
N GLU A 212 -8.65 15.25 1.91
CA GLU A 212 -9.09 13.86 1.92
C GLU A 212 -8.03 12.99 2.59
N ARG A 213 -8.48 11.91 3.23
CA ARG A 213 -7.58 10.93 3.85
C ARG A 213 -6.80 10.21 2.74
N VAL A 214 -5.48 10.24 2.86
CA VAL A 214 -4.58 9.56 1.91
C VAL A 214 -4.03 8.31 2.60
N PRO A 215 -4.66 7.14 2.42
CA PRO A 215 -4.17 5.90 3.05
C PRO A 215 -2.80 5.49 2.51
N TYR A 216 -2.52 5.81 1.26
CA TYR A 216 -1.21 5.62 0.63
C TYR A 216 -1.03 6.67 -0.48
N PRO A 217 0.07 7.43 -0.49
CA PRO A 217 0.29 8.47 -1.50
C PRO A 217 0.74 7.89 -2.85
N SER A 218 0.46 8.65 -3.91
CA SER A 218 1.03 8.41 -5.24
C SER A 218 2.46 8.95 -5.29
N TYR A 219 3.31 8.44 -6.18
CA TYR A 219 4.71 8.87 -6.27
C TYR A 219 5.13 9.19 -7.70
N LYS A 220 5.92 10.25 -7.88
CA LYS A 220 6.56 10.56 -9.17
C LYS A 220 7.86 9.79 -9.33
N CYS A 221 8.13 9.33 -10.55
CA CYS A 221 9.39 8.67 -10.89
C CYS A 221 10.56 9.67 -10.81
N PRO A 222 11.68 9.37 -10.10
CA PRO A 222 12.82 10.29 -10.00
C PRO A 222 13.63 10.42 -11.30
N GLY A 223 13.32 9.64 -12.34
CA GLY A 223 13.97 9.72 -13.64
C GLY A 223 13.20 10.51 -14.69
N CYS A 224 11.87 10.41 -14.69
CA CYS A 224 11.01 10.97 -15.75
C CYS A 224 9.75 11.68 -15.24
N ASP A 225 9.62 11.87 -13.92
CA ASP A 225 8.51 12.53 -13.22
C ASP A 225 7.08 11.98 -13.49
N VAL A 226 6.96 10.89 -14.25
CA VAL A 226 5.70 10.19 -14.49
C VAL A 226 5.10 9.71 -13.17
N LEU A 227 3.79 9.94 -13.01
CA LEU A 227 3.04 9.61 -11.82
C LEU A 227 2.72 8.11 -11.75
N HIS A 228 3.04 7.51 -10.61
CA HIS A 228 2.64 6.15 -10.24
C HIS A 228 1.62 6.19 -9.11
N HIS A 229 0.47 5.55 -9.31
CA HIS A 229 -0.65 5.63 -8.37
C HIS A 229 -0.47 4.67 -7.19
N ASP A 230 0.03 3.46 -7.45
CA ASP A 230 0.29 2.49 -6.38
C ASP A 230 1.73 1.98 -6.39
N VAL A 231 2.51 2.50 -5.43
CA VAL A 231 3.84 2.16 -4.89
C VAL A 231 4.11 0.73 -4.42
N ARG A 232 3.08 0.05 -3.97
CA ARG A 232 3.25 -1.09 -3.06
C ARG A 232 3.79 -2.34 -3.77
N PRO A 233 4.35 -3.29 -3.01
CA PRO A 233 4.70 -4.60 -3.55
C PRO A 233 3.53 -5.23 -4.30
N GLY A 234 3.76 -5.71 -5.52
CA GLY A 234 2.73 -6.32 -6.36
C GLY A 234 3.24 -6.77 -7.73
N LYS A 235 2.34 -6.82 -8.72
CA LYS A 235 2.65 -7.31 -10.08
C LYS A 235 3.71 -6.52 -10.83
N TYR A 236 3.98 -5.27 -10.45
CA TYR A 236 5.00 -4.41 -11.08
C TYR A 236 6.37 -4.45 -10.36
N GLY A 237 6.47 -5.13 -9.21
CA GLY A 237 7.69 -5.22 -8.43
C GLY A 237 7.44 -5.67 -7.00
N MET A 238 8.35 -6.48 -6.43
CA MET A 238 8.26 -6.94 -5.04
C MET A 238 8.97 -5.97 -4.09
N ILE A 239 10.28 -5.79 -4.28
CA ILE A 239 11.15 -4.88 -3.50
C ILE A 239 11.43 -3.60 -4.28
N HIS A 240 11.66 -3.76 -5.58
CA HIS A 240 11.82 -2.69 -6.54
C HIS A 240 10.91 -2.94 -7.73
N ARG A 241 10.43 -1.85 -8.32
CA ARG A 241 9.74 -1.82 -9.62
C ARG A 241 10.62 -1.09 -10.62
N THR A 242 10.39 -1.32 -11.92
CA THR A 242 11.10 -0.60 -12.99
C THR A 242 10.09 0.25 -13.75
N CYS A 243 10.28 1.57 -13.71
CA CYS A 243 9.50 2.51 -14.52
C CYS A 243 9.79 2.29 -16.02
N ARG A 244 8.89 2.75 -16.88
CA ARG A 244 9.09 2.73 -18.33
C ARG A 244 10.40 3.38 -18.80
N CYS A 245 10.88 4.41 -18.10
CA CYS A 245 12.16 5.05 -18.39
C CYS A 245 13.40 4.20 -18.00
N GLY A 246 13.20 3.01 -17.42
CA GLY A 246 14.28 2.13 -16.95
C GLY A 246 14.74 2.41 -15.51
N ARG A 247 14.25 3.47 -14.86
CA ARG A 247 14.62 3.78 -13.47
C ARG A 247 13.97 2.82 -12.48
N HIS A 248 14.76 2.31 -11.53
CA HIS A 248 14.27 1.51 -10.42
C HIS A 248 13.67 2.38 -9.31
N MET A 249 12.50 1.99 -8.82
CA MET A 249 11.81 2.63 -7.71
C MET A 249 11.58 1.63 -6.58
N PRO A 250 11.86 1.98 -5.31
CA PRO A 250 11.54 1.13 -4.16
C PRO A 250 10.02 1.03 -3.96
N THR A 251 9.53 -0.15 -3.58
CA THR A 251 8.09 -0.41 -3.37
C THR A 251 7.65 -0.24 -1.91
N LEU A 252 8.60 -0.29 -0.98
CA LEU A 252 8.36 -0.29 0.46
C LEU A 252 8.73 1.06 1.08
N LEU A 253 7.91 1.53 2.03
CA LEU A 253 8.17 2.77 2.77
C LEU A 253 9.46 2.68 3.58
N MET A 254 9.71 1.51 4.19
CA MET A 254 10.95 1.26 4.95
C MET A 254 12.20 1.28 4.08
N LEU A 255 12.13 0.79 2.85
CA LEU A 255 13.30 0.70 1.96
C LEU A 255 13.56 1.98 1.15
N GLY A 256 12.70 2.99 1.23
CA GLY A 256 13.01 4.30 0.66
C GLY A 256 11.95 4.92 -0.24
N SER A 257 10.74 4.36 -0.37
CA SER A 257 9.71 5.02 -1.20
C SER A 257 9.37 6.42 -0.71
N HIS A 258 9.50 6.68 0.60
CA HIS A 258 9.37 8.01 1.22
C HIS A 258 10.35 9.08 0.69
N ARG A 259 11.44 8.69 0.02
CA ARG A 259 12.41 9.63 -0.58
C ARG A 259 11.97 10.13 -1.96
N MET A 260 10.95 9.52 -2.54
CA MET A 260 10.38 9.95 -3.80
C MET A 260 9.32 11.02 -3.55
N LYS A 261 9.10 11.91 -4.52
CA LYS A 261 8.11 12.98 -4.42
C LYS A 261 6.71 12.37 -4.29
N ALA A 262 6.12 12.54 -3.12
CA ALA A 262 4.77 12.06 -2.80
C ALA A 262 3.72 13.05 -3.31
N VAL A 263 2.63 12.52 -3.85
CA VAL A 263 1.53 13.27 -4.46
C VAL A 263 0.20 12.75 -3.90
N CYS A 264 -0.73 13.65 -3.60
CA CYS A 264 -2.06 13.26 -3.17
C CYS A 264 -2.84 12.59 -4.33
N PRO A 265 -3.40 11.39 -4.16
CA PRO A 265 -4.14 10.71 -5.22
C PRO A 265 -5.45 11.42 -5.61
N HIS A 266 -5.98 12.31 -4.75
CA HIS A 266 -7.26 12.99 -4.96
C HIS A 266 -7.13 14.33 -5.67
N CYS A 267 -6.15 15.16 -5.28
CA CYS A 267 -5.97 16.50 -5.87
C CYS A 267 -4.68 16.67 -6.69
N LEU A 268 -3.86 15.61 -6.77
CA LEU A 268 -2.61 15.58 -7.53
C LEU A 268 -1.57 16.66 -7.15
N LYS A 269 -1.76 17.34 -6.02
CA LYS A 269 -0.77 18.26 -5.45
C LYS A 269 0.28 17.50 -4.65
N GLU A 270 1.48 18.07 -4.62
CA GLU A 270 2.63 17.52 -3.91
C GLU A 270 2.40 17.57 -2.40
N LEU A 271 2.75 16.46 -1.74
CA LEU A 271 2.76 16.34 -0.29
C LEU A 271 4.15 16.76 0.22
N GLU A 272 4.23 17.35 1.43
CA GLU A 272 5.53 17.73 2.03
C GLU A 272 6.51 16.55 2.05
N GLU A 273 7.81 16.86 1.94
CA GLU A 273 8.87 15.84 2.02
C GLU A 273 8.76 15.04 3.32
N GLY A 274 8.62 13.72 3.20
CA GLY A 274 8.40 12.84 4.34
C GLY A 274 6.94 12.74 4.79
N ALA A 275 5.98 13.10 3.95
CA ALA A 275 4.57 12.74 4.13
C ALA A 275 4.44 11.24 4.45
N GLY A 276 3.90 10.94 5.63
CA GLY A 276 3.98 9.62 6.23
C GLY A 276 5.06 9.46 7.31
N ARG A 277 5.58 10.54 7.89
CA ARG A 277 6.38 10.53 9.14
C ARG A 277 5.95 11.55 10.19
N THR A 278 5.42 12.69 9.78
CA THR A 278 5.05 13.79 10.70
C THR A 278 3.59 13.64 11.11
N ARG A 279 3.32 13.50 12.41
CA ARG A 279 1.96 13.45 12.96
C ARG A 279 1.43 14.87 13.11
N GLU A 280 0.19 15.13 12.70
CA GLU A 280 -0.49 16.38 13.03
C GLU A 280 -1.29 16.21 14.34
N LEU A 281 -1.17 17.20 15.22
CA LEU A 281 -1.96 17.35 16.44
C LEU A 281 -2.81 18.61 16.29
N ILE A 282 -4.13 18.46 16.31
CA ILE A 282 -5.07 19.57 16.30
C ILE A 282 -5.58 19.77 17.72
N LEU A 283 -5.43 20.98 18.27
CA LEU A 283 -5.93 21.38 19.58
C LEU A 283 -7.01 22.48 19.40
N PRO A 284 -8.29 22.10 19.31
CA PRO A 284 -9.40 23.04 19.31
C PRO A 284 -9.61 23.61 20.70
N VAL A 285 -9.71 24.94 20.78
CA VAL A 285 -9.99 25.68 22.01
C VAL A 285 -11.38 26.29 21.93
N PHE A 286 -12.28 25.91 22.83
CA PHE A 286 -13.65 26.44 22.89
C PHE A 286 -14.01 26.94 24.29
N GLY A 287 -15.06 27.74 24.39
CA GLY A 287 -15.43 28.43 25.64
C GLY A 287 -16.17 29.73 25.36
N SER A 288 -16.80 30.30 26.39
CA SER A 288 -17.60 31.52 26.27
C SER A 288 -16.76 32.68 25.69
N PRO A 289 -17.37 33.63 24.94
CA PRO A 289 -16.72 34.90 24.64
C PRO A 289 -16.15 35.53 25.92
N GLN A 290 -14.95 36.09 25.83
CA GLN A 290 -14.24 36.70 26.97
C GLN A 290 -13.76 35.72 28.07
N ALA A 291 -13.92 34.40 27.91
CA ALA A 291 -13.39 33.42 28.85
C ALA A 291 -11.85 33.35 28.91
N GLY A 292 -11.13 34.04 28.02
CA GLY A 292 -9.65 34.07 28.00
C GLY A 292 -8.99 33.06 27.04
N LYS A 293 -9.74 32.51 26.08
CA LYS A 293 -9.25 31.52 25.09
C LYS A 293 -7.96 31.94 24.38
N THR A 294 -7.95 33.11 23.75
CA THR A 294 -6.80 33.62 22.99
C THR A 294 -5.56 33.79 23.87
N GLN A 295 -5.75 34.30 25.10
CA GLN A 295 -4.67 34.49 26.06
C GLN A 295 -4.13 33.15 26.57
N LEU A 296 -5.01 32.17 26.82
CA LEU A 296 -4.61 30.82 27.18
C LEU A 296 -3.87 30.11 26.04
N LEU A 297 -4.32 30.26 24.79
CA LEU A 297 -3.67 29.69 23.61
C LEU A 297 -2.24 30.25 23.45
N ALA A 298 -2.08 31.57 23.62
CA ALA A 298 -0.77 32.23 23.68
C ALA A 298 0.12 31.66 24.80
N ALA A 299 -0.43 31.48 26.01
CA ALA A 299 0.31 30.93 27.13
C ALA A 299 0.71 29.46 26.90
N VAL A 300 -0.17 28.63 26.31
CA VAL A 300 0.11 27.22 25.96
C VAL A 300 1.17 27.12 24.86
N ALA A 301 1.13 27.99 23.85
CA ALA A 301 2.14 28.05 22.80
C ALA A 301 3.53 28.35 23.39
N LEU A 302 3.61 29.38 24.24
CA LEU A 302 4.85 29.75 24.93
C LEU A 302 5.33 28.64 25.89
N ALA A 303 4.42 27.99 26.62
CA ALA A 303 4.72 26.87 27.50
C ALA A 303 5.28 25.68 26.69
N THR A 304 4.71 25.41 25.51
CA THR A 304 5.16 24.34 24.63
C THR A 304 6.60 24.58 24.17
N VAL A 305 6.92 25.83 23.78
CA VAL A 305 8.28 26.22 23.41
C VAL A 305 9.23 26.06 24.60
N SER A 306 8.87 26.57 25.79
CA SER A 306 9.73 26.49 26.99
C SER A 306 9.95 25.06 27.49
N LEU A 307 8.91 24.22 27.45
CA LEU A 307 8.98 22.80 27.80
C LEU A 307 9.89 22.06 26.83
N LEU A 308 9.72 22.27 25.52
CA LEU A 308 10.56 21.61 24.52
C LEU A 308 12.01 22.06 24.60
N ASP A 309 12.28 23.35 24.81
CA ASP A 309 13.65 23.86 24.96
C ASP A 309 14.34 23.21 26.17
N ARG A 310 13.70 23.16 27.34
CA ARG A 310 14.19 22.44 28.53
C ARG A 310 14.42 20.95 28.27
N ALA A 311 13.59 20.37 27.42
CA ALA A 311 13.63 18.97 27.02
C ALA A 311 14.63 18.66 25.88
N ARG A 312 15.43 19.65 25.44
CA ARG A 312 16.35 19.59 24.28
C ARG A 312 15.66 19.25 22.95
N GLY A 313 14.40 19.66 22.81
CA GLY A 313 13.63 19.65 21.58
C GLY A 313 13.64 21.01 20.87
N GLN A 314 12.99 21.08 19.73
CA GLN A 314 12.80 22.32 18.96
C GLN A 314 11.33 22.54 18.64
N ALA A 315 10.88 23.79 18.69
CA ALA A 315 9.55 24.22 18.30
C ALA A 315 9.67 25.39 17.31
N GLU A 316 9.21 25.19 16.07
CA GLU A 316 9.34 26.17 15.00
C GLU A 316 7.99 26.48 14.35
N PRO A 317 7.66 27.75 14.07
CA PRO A 317 6.47 28.09 13.30
C PRO A 317 6.50 27.47 11.89
N VAL A 318 5.37 26.90 11.46
CA VAL A 318 5.26 26.23 10.16
C VAL A 318 5.12 27.22 9.00
N ASP A 319 4.36 28.30 9.22
CA ASP A 319 4.00 29.29 8.21
C ASP A 319 4.28 30.73 8.69
N ASP A 320 4.20 31.71 7.78
CA ASP A 320 4.52 33.11 8.06
C ASP A 320 3.50 33.79 9.00
N TYR A 321 2.24 33.35 8.99
CA TYR A 321 1.22 33.83 9.93
C TYR A 321 1.57 33.36 11.35
N SER A 322 1.82 32.07 11.53
CA SER A 322 2.26 31.46 12.80
C SER A 322 3.56 32.10 13.30
N ARG A 323 4.50 32.42 12.41
CA ARG A 323 5.75 33.10 12.74
C ARG A 323 5.50 34.52 13.25
N THR A 324 4.64 35.27 12.59
CA THR A 324 4.27 36.63 12.97
C THR A 324 3.51 36.63 14.30
N TRP A 325 2.55 35.72 14.46
CA TRP A 325 1.79 35.56 15.69
C TRP A 325 2.69 35.21 16.87
N MET A 326 3.63 34.27 16.71
CA MET A 326 4.59 33.90 17.74
C MET A 326 5.50 35.07 18.14
N ARG A 327 5.95 35.90 17.18
CA ARG A 327 6.71 37.12 17.48
C ARG A 327 5.88 38.09 18.32
N THR A 328 4.66 38.38 17.91
CA THR A 328 3.74 39.26 18.64
C THR A 328 3.50 38.78 20.06
N VAL A 329 3.21 37.49 20.26
CA VAL A 329 2.99 36.90 21.59
C VAL A 329 4.25 36.97 22.45
N THR A 330 5.43 36.74 21.86
CA THR A 330 6.72 36.84 22.57
C THR A 330 7.01 38.28 22.98
N ASP A 331 6.74 39.25 22.11
CA ASP A 331 6.92 40.68 22.38
C ASP A 331 5.95 41.17 23.46
N LEU A 332 4.69 40.73 23.42
CA LEU A 332 3.70 41.03 24.45
C LEU A 332 4.10 40.48 25.82
N ARG A 333 4.62 39.24 25.86
CA ARG A 333 5.21 38.65 27.06
C ARG A 333 6.37 39.48 27.60
N ALA A 334 7.27 39.96 26.73
CA ALA A 334 8.40 40.78 27.16
C ALA A 334 7.96 42.13 27.77
N ARG A 335 6.85 42.68 27.27
CA ARG A 335 6.27 43.96 27.70
C ARG A 335 5.25 43.82 28.84
N GLY A 336 4.94 42.61 29.29
CA GLY A 336 3.92 42.35 30.31
C GLY A 336 2.48 42.70 29.88
N GLY A 337 2.21 42.72 28.58
CA GLY A 337 0.92 43.11 28.00
C GLY A 337 -0.07 41.95 27.86
N SER A 338 -1.34 42.29 27.61
CA SER A 338 -2.38 41.32 27.23
C SER A 338 -2.52 41.25 25.71
N VAL A 339 -2.93 40.10 25.18
CA VAL A 339 -3.25 39.94 23.76
C VAL A 339 -4.55 40.69 23.48
N THR A 340 -4.49 41.74 22.66
CA THR A 340 -5.67 42.53 22.28
C THR A 340 -6.73 41.62 21.66
N LYS A 341 -8.00 41.86 22.00
CA LYS A 341 -9.18 41.14 21.48
C LYS A 341 -9.03 40.95 19.97
N THR A 342 -9.11 39.72 19.50
CA THR A 342 -9.07 39.37 18.08
C THR A 342 -10.27 40.01 17.38
N THR A 343 -10.11 41.25 16.90
CA THR A 343 -11.09 41.93 16.06
C THR A 343 -11.04 41.29 14.69
N LYS A 344 -12.13 40.62 14.32
CA LYS A 344 -12.32 39.70 13.18
C LYS A 344 -11.68 38.34 13.43
N ALA A 345 -12.53 37.31 13.39
CA ALA A 345 -12.18 35.90 13.38
C ALA A 345 -10.87 35.66 12.63
N SER A 346 -9.79 35.35 13.34
CA SER A 346 -8.58 34.88 12.70
C SER A 346 -8.89 33.49 12.15
N GLN A 347 -9.27 33.44 10.87
CA GLN A 347 -9.49 32.22 10.08
C GLN A 347 -8.21 31.35 9.94
N HIS A 348 -7.18 31.59 10.74
CA HIS A 348 -5.86 31.00 10.59
C HIS A 348 -5.44 30.33 11.90
N ALA A 349 -5.20 29.02 11.82
CA ALA A 349 -4.67 28.22 12.92
C ALA A 349 -3.19 28.57 13.17
N VAL A 350 -2.78 28.58 14.44
CA VAL A 350 -1.36 28.71 14.79
C VAL A 350 -0.73 27.33 14.74
N SER A 351 0.27 27.15 13.88
CA SER A 351 0.92 25.88 13.60
C SER A 351 2.40 25.90 14.03
N LEU A 352 2.75 24.99 14.95
CA LEU A 352 4.10 24.80 15.48
C LEU A 352 4.61 23.39 15.14
N ARG A 353 5.76 23.31 14.46
CA ARG A 353 6.51 22.08 14.22
C ARG A 353 7.36 21.77 15.45
N LEU A 354 7.02 20.69 16.14
CA LEU A 354 7.68 20.20 17.33
C LEU A 354 8.58 19.02 16.95
N SER A 355 9.82 19.01 17.45
CA SER A 355 10.74 17.90 17.25
C SER A 355 11.51 17.56 18.52
N ARG A 356 11.61 16.25 18.83
CA ARG A 356 12.37 15.72 19.97
C ARG A 356 12.72 14.25 19.74
N ASN A 357 13.97 13.85 20.00
CA ASN A 357 14.41 12.43 19.98
C ASN A 357 13.98 11.64 18.72
N GLY A 358 13.98 12.28 17.56
CA GLY A 358 13.54 11.68 16.28
C GLY A 358 12.04 11.69 16.02
N SER A 359 11.20 12.04 17.01
CA SER A 359 9.77 12.32 16.84
C SER A 359 9.56 13.71 16.27
N ARG A 360 8.66 13.84 15.30
CA ARG A 360 8.24 15.10 14.68
C ARG A 360 6.71 15.20 14.67
N VAL A 361 6.18 16.26 15.25
CA VAL A 361 4.74 16.52 15.36
C VAL A 361 4.46 17.96 14.97
N VAL A 362 3.38 18.23 14.24
CA VAL A 362 2.88 19.59 14.00
C VAL A 362 1.68 19.84 14.90
N LEU A 363 1.83 20.71 15.89
CA LEU A 363 0.74 21.18 16.75
C LEU A 363 0.04 22.36 16.07
N LYS A 364 -1.24 22.19 15.73
CA LYS A 364 -2.13 23.22 15.19
C LYS A 364 -3.14 23.60 16.27
N MET A 365 -3.11 24.84 16.72
CA MET A 365 -4.01 25.38 17.74
C MET A 365 -5.07 26.27 17.08
N PHE A 366 -6.32 26.06 17.42
CA PHE A 366 -7.47 26.77 16.86
C PHE A 366 -8.24 27.47 17.98
N ASP A 367 -8.42 28.79 17.88
CA ASP A 367 -9.37 29.52 18.73
C ASP A 367 -10.75 29.41 18.09
N ALA A 368 -11.55 28.45 18.56
CA ALA A 368 -12.96 28.39 18.21
C ALA A 368 -13.67 29.48 19.03
N ALA A 369 -13.73 30.70 18.49
CA ALA A 369 -14.71 31.65 18.93
C ALA A 369 -16.10 30.99 18.78
N GLY A 370 -17.05 31.27 19.67
CA GLY A 370 -18.39 30.63 19.64
C GLY A 370 -19.16 30.78 18.32
N GLU A 371 -18.68 31.62 17.40
CA GLU A 371 -19.21 31.82 16.05
C GLU A 371 -18.57 30.85 15.01
N THR A 372 -17.40 30.27 15.29
CA THR A 372 -16.67 29.38 14.37
C THR A 372 -17.41 28.06 14.12
N PHE A 373 -18.20 27.61 15.08
CA PHE A 373 -19.11 26.45 14.96
C PHE A 373 -20.28 26.68 13.99
N GLN A 374 -20.55 27.94 13.61
CA GLN A 374 -21.59 28.29 12.64
C GLN A 374 -21.03 28.54 11.23
N SER A 375 -19.69 28.60 11.08
CA SER A 375 -19.04 28.83 9.80
C SER A 375 -18.73 27.50 9.09
N ALA A 376 -19.01 27.42 7.79
CA ALA A 376 -18.72 26.23 6.98
C ALA A 376 -17.22 25.86 6.93
N GLU A 377 -16.31 26.78 7.24
CA GLU A 377 -14.86 26.55 7.34
C GLU A 377 -14.46 26.00 8.72
N GLY A 378 -14.99 26.56 9.81
CA GLY A 378 -14.77 26.04 11.17
C GLY A 378 -15.32 24.62 11.35
N ILE A 379 -16.46 24.31 10.73
CA ILE A 379 -17.00 22.95 10.67
C ILE A 379 -16.08 22.01 9.89
N ARG A 380 -15.48 22.47 8.78
CA ARG A 380 -14.50 21.69 8.00
C ARG A 380 -13.27 21.36 8.84
N ASP A 381 -12.74 22.32 9.62
CA ASP A 381 -11.61 22.15 10.56
C ASP A 381 -11.92 21.21 11.75
N LEU A 382 -13.20 21.01 12.06
CA LEU A 382 -13.65 20.02 13.04
C LEU A 382 -13.83 18.62 12.44
N VAL A 383 -14.13 18.47 11.14
CA VAL A 383 -14.22 17.13 10.47
C VAL A 383 -12.91 16.34 10.57
N TYR A 384 -11.76 17.02 10.67
CA TYR A 384 -10.45 16.40 10.91
C TYR A 384 -10.35 15.68 12.26
N LEU A 385 -11.21 16.02 13.21
CA LEU A 385 -11.21 15.46 14.56
C LEU A 385 -11.81 14.04 14.63
N ARG A 386 -12.48 13.53 13.58
CA ARG A 386 -13.14 12.20 13.54
C ARG A 386 -12.29 11.00 13.99
N GLY A 387 -10.98 11.15 14.12
CA GLY A 387 -10.07 10.11 14.63
C GLY A 387 -9.83 10.13 16.15
N GLY A 388 -10.45 11.04 16.91
CA GLY A 388 -10.12 11.32 18.31
C GLY A 388 -8.87 12.19 18.46
N GLY A 389 -8.69 12.79 19.64
CA GLY A 389 -7.62 13.74 19.93
C GLY A 389 -7.83 14.43 21.29
N THR A 390 -7.30 15.65 21.43
CA THR A 390 -7.44 16.44 22.66
C THR A 390 -8.17 17.76 22.37
N LEU A 391 -9.20 18.06 23.17
CA LEU A 391 -9.96 19.31 23.15
C LEU A 391 -9.61 20.15 24.38
N LEU A 392 -9.66 21.47 24.25
CA LEU A 392 -9.46 22.41 25.36
C LEU A 392 -10.72 23.26 25.57
N PHE A 393 -11.41 23.02 26.69
CA PHE A 393 -12.53 23.84 27.14
C PHE A 393 -12.05 24.88 28.13
N VAL A 394 -12.34 26.16 27.86
CA VAL A 394 -11.99 27.29 28.72
C VAL A 394 -13.22 27.73 29.50
N LEU A 395 -13.17 27.50 30.81
CA LEU A 395 -14.22 27.83 31.77
C LEU A 395 -13.82 29.09 32.53
N ASP A 396 -14.63 30.15 32.42
CA ASP A 396 -14.46 31.36 33.24
C ASP A 396 -15.22 31.19 34.57
N PRO A 397 -14.53 31.16 35.72
CA PRO A 397 -15.20 31.00 37.01
C PRO A 397 -16.17 32.16 37.29
N LEU A 398 -15.91 33.37 36.77
CA LEU A 398 -16.77 34.53 36.99
C LEU A 398 -18.13 34.43 36.29
N SER A 399 -18.26 33.60 35.25
CA SER A 399 -19.56 33.38 34.61
C SER A 399 -20.43 32.38 35.36
N VAL A 400 -19.90 31.70 36.37
CA VAL A 400 -20.66 30.79 37.24
C VAL A 400 -21.57 31.59 38.19
N PRO A 401 -22.91 31.43 38.13
CA PRO A 401 -23.83 32.26 38.90
C PRO A 401 -23.62 32.20 40.41
N ALA A 402 -23.31 31.02 40.96
CA ALA A 402 -23.10 30.82 42.39
C ALA A 402 -21.87 31.60 42.88
N LEU A 403 -20.74 31.52 42.16
CA LEU A 403 -19.54 32.29 42.48
C LEU A 403 -19.81 33.79 42.37
N TRP A 404 -20.43 34.22 41.27
CA TRP A 404 -20.70 35.62 41.01
C TRP A 404 -21.55 36.27 42.12
N LYS A 405 -22.62 35.58 42.55
CA LYS A 405 -23.49 36.04 43.65
C LYS A 405 -22.78 36.08 45.00
N GLY A 406 -21.76 35.24 45.20
CA GLY A 406 -20.96 35.20 46.43
C GLY A 406 -19.94 36.35 46.56
N LEU A 407 -19.69 37.10 45.48
CA LEU A 407 -18.77 38.23 45.50
C LEU A 407 -19.43 39.50 46.08
N ASP A 408 -18.65 40.27 46.83
CA ASP A 408 -19.05 41.61 47.28
C ASP A 408 -19.27 42.57 46.09
N GLU A 409 -20.04 43.65 46.32
CA GLU A 409 -20.46 44.58 45.27
C GLU A 409 -19.28 45.32 44.61
N ASP A 410 -18.24 45.65 45.39
CA ASP A 410 -17.05 46.33 44.89
C ASP A 410 -16.25 45.43 43.95
N ARG A 411 -16.10 44.15 44.29
CA ARG A 411 -15.45 43.15 43.43
C ARG A 411 -16.28 42.85 42.21
N ARG A 412 -17.60 42.71 42.32
CA ARG A 412 -18.49 42.55 41.15
C ARG A 412 -18.33 43.71 40.18
N SER A 413 -18.37 44.95 40.67
CA SER A 413 -18.20 46.15 39.84
C SER A 413 -16.85 46.19 39.10
N ARG A 414 -15.76 45.78 39.77
CA ARG A 414 -14.42 45.72 39.15
C ARG A 414 -14.25 44.58 38.14
N LEU A 415 -14.89 43.44 38.38
CA LEU A 415 -14.70 42.21 37.58
C LEU A 415 -15.73 42.06 36.46
N GLU A 416 -16.86 42.78 36.49
CA GLU A 416 -17.91 42.72 35.47
C GLU A 416 -17.37 42.93 34.05
N PRO A 417 -16.46 43.90 33.77
CA PRO A 417 -15.91 44.08 32.43
C PRO A 417 -15.06 42.90 31.95
N LEU A 418 -14.62 42.01 32.86
CA LEU A 418 -13.79 40.85 32.57
C LEU A 418 -14.62 39.56 32.52
N ARG A 419 -15.86 39.56 32.98
CA ARG A 419 -16.72 38.38 33.11
C ARG A 419 -17.15 37.84 31.74
N ALA A 420 -17.09 36.53 31.56
CA ALA A 420 -17.62 35.91 30.34
C ALA A 420 -19.15 35.97 30.27
N VAL A 421 -19.67 36.04 29.04
CA VAL A 421 -21.08 36.36 28.76
C VAL A 421 -22.02 35.17 29.01
N SER A 422 -21.53 33.94 28.81
CA SER A 422 -22.35 32.73 28.85
C SER A 422 -21.95 31.82 30.00
N GLU A 423 -22.95 31.14 30.57
CA GLU A 423 -22.72 30.11 31.58
C GLU A 423 -21.93 28.92 30.97
N PRO A 424 -20.98 28.32 31.72
CA PRO A 424 -20.13 27.26 31.19
C PRO A 424 -20.89 26.00 30.71
N LEU A 425 -21.93 25.57 31.43
CA LEU A 425 -22.69 24.36 31.07
C LEU A 425 -23.35 24.51 29.69
N LYS A 426 -23.98 25.66 29.45
CA LYS A 426 -24.61 25.96 28.15
C LYS A 426 -23.61 25.89 27.00
N VAL A 427 -22.42 26.47 27.17
CA VAL A 427 -21.38 26.45 26.12
C VAL A 427 -20.89 25.03 25.85
N LEU A 428 -20.76 24.20 26.89
CA LEU A 428 -20.38 22.80 26.75
C LEU A 428 -21.43 22.03 25.96
N GLU A 429 -22.70 22.15 26.33
CA GLU A 429 -23.82 21.46 25.67
C GLU A 429 -23.97 21.87 24.21
N GLU A 430 -23.92 23.18 23.90
CA GLU A 430 -23.96 23.68 22.52
C GLU A 430 -22.78 23.14 21.68
N THR A 431 -21.59 23.04 22.28
CA THR A 431 -20.40 22.50 21.60
C THR A 431 -20.55 21.01 21.33
N VAL A 432 -20.95 20.22 22.33
CA VAL A 432 -21.17 18.77 22.20
C VAL A 432 -22.24 18.48 21.14
N GLN A 433 -23.36 19.19 21.18
CA GLN A 433 -24.41 19.07 20.17
C GLN A 433 -23.88 19.35 18.77
N THR A 434 -23.06 20.40 18.61
CA THR A 434 -22.45 20.71 17.31
C THR A 434 -21.50 19.61 16.84
N LEU A 435 -20.70 19.04 17.75
CA LEU A 435 -19.80 17.92 17.42
C LEU A 435 -20.59 16.67 16.97
N HIS A 436 -21.69 16.35 17.65
CA HIS A 436 -22.56 15.23 17.27
C HIS A 436 -23.26 15.47 15.92
N GLN A 437 -23.68 16.70 15.62
CA GLN A 437 -24.27 17.04 14.31
C GLN A 437 -23.33 16.77 13.12
N ILE A 438 -22.01 16.82 13.34
CA ILE A 438 -21.00 16.56 12.30
C ILE A 438 -20.41 15.14 12.36
N ASP A 439 -21.09 14.25 13.08
CA ASP A 439 -20.76 12.82 13.24
C ASP A 439 -19.39 12.61 13.90
N ILE A 440 -19.10 13.39 14.95
CA ILE A 440 -17.92 13.22 15.79
C ILE A 440 -18.32 12.52 17.08
N ASP A 441 -17.72 11.35 17.30
CA ASP A 441 -17.83 10.59 18.55
C ASP A 441 -16.93 11.20 19.63
N THR A 442 -17.54 11.95 20.56
CA THR A 442 -16.88 12.68 21.68
C THR A 442 -16.15 11.74 22.64
N HIS A 443 -16.57 10.48 22.78
CA HIS A 443 -15.88 9.51 23.64
C HIS A 443 -14.47 9.17 23.15
N LYS A 444 -14.17 9.39 21.87
CA LYS A 444 -12.80 9.21 21.33
C LYS A 444 -11.85 10.35 21.70
N PHE A 445 -12.33 11.38 22.42
CA PHE A 445 -11.54 12.55 22.77
C PHE A 445 -11.17 12.61 24.24
N ARG A 446 -10.05 13.27 24.47
CA ARG A 446 -9.63 13.76 25.76
C ARG A 446 -10.07 15.22 25.90
N LEU A 447 -10.59 15.62 27.04
CA LEU A 447 -10.94 17.00 27.34
C LEU A 447 -10.05 17.56 28.44
N ALA A 448 -9.32 18.64 28.14
CA ALA A 448 -8.77 19.52 29.17
C ALA A 448 -9.81 20.60 29.48
N VAL A 449 -10.21 20.70 30.74
CA VAL A 449 -11.03 21.81 31.24
C VAL A 449 -10.12 22.79 31.97
N ALA A 450 -9.82 23.91 31.31
CA ALA A 450 -9.04 25.00 31.90
C ALA A 450 -9.97 26.00 32.56
N VAL A 451 -10.02 25.98 33.90
CA VAL A 451 -10.61 27.05 34.70
C VAL A 451 -9.67 28.24 34.61
N SER A 452 -10.05 29.23 33.80
CA SER A 452 -9.24 30.41 33.51
C SER A 452 -9.33 31.44 34.61
N LYS A 453 -8.48 32.48 34.54
CA LYS A 453 -8.52 33.64 35.44
C LYS A 453 -8.47 33.26 36.91
N SER A 454 -7.76 32.17 37.25
CA SER A 454 -7.64 31.71 38.64
C SER A 454 -7.00 32.76 39.55
N ASP A 455 -6.23 33.68 38.98
CA ASP A 455 -5.69 34.85 39.67
C ASP A 455 -6.77 35.82 40.19
N LEU A 456 -7.89 35.98 39.48
CA LEU A 456 -8.97 36.90 39.87
C LEU A 456 -9.86 36.35 41.00
N VAL A 457 -9.85 35.03 41.16
CA VAL A 457 -10.62 34.28 42.17
C VAL A 457 -9.72 33.53 43.16
N ALA A 458 -8.45 33.96 43.27
CA ALA A 458 -7.47 33.35 44.15
C ALA A 458 -7.92 33.27 45.63
N PRO A 459 -8.59 34.29 46.22
CA PRO A 459 -9.12 34.20 47.57
C PRO A 459 -10.14 33.06 47.75
N GLU A 460 -11.04 32.88 46.79
CA GLU A 460 -12.07 31.85 46.81
C GLU A 460 -11.48 30.44 46.65
N LEU A 461 -10.50 30.31 45.75
CA LEU A 461 -9.75 29.07 45.56
C LEU A 461 -8.97 28.69 46.82
N ALA A 462 -8.33 29.66 47.48
CA ALA A 462 -7.59 29.45 48.72
C ALA A 462 -8.52 29.05 49.87
N ALA A 463 -9.66 29.73 50.03
CA ALA A 463 -10.65 29.40 51.07
C ALA A 463 -11.21 27.98 50.90
N ALA A 464 -11.43 27.55 49.66
CA ALA A 464 -11.93 26.21 49.33
C ALA A 464 -10.81 25.15 49.17
N HIS A 465 -9.54 25.50 49.40
CA HIS A 465 -8.38 24.60 49.27
C HIS A 465 -8.28 23.90 47.90
N VAL A 466 -8.55 24.64 46.83
CA VAL A 466 -8.61 24.11 45.46
C VAL A 466 -7.23 24.19 44.79
N GLY A 467 -6.73 23.07 44.27
CA GLY A 467 -5.40 23.05 43.64
C GLY A 467 -5.11 21.94 42.65
N ASP A 468 -5.82 20.82 42.72
CA ASP A 468 -5.66 19.66 41.83
C ASP A 468 -6.97 19.30 41.10
N ASP A 469 -6.92 18.37 40.15
CA ASP A 469 -8.07 17.95 39.34
C ASP A 469 -9.28 17.55 40.21
N ARG A 470 -9.05 16.82 41.31
CA ARG A 470 -10.10 16.34 42.19
C ARG A 470 -10.76 17.47 42.96
N SER A 471 -9.97 18.31 43.62
CA SER A 471 -10.48 19.45 44.38
C SER A 471 -11.18 20.48 43.50
N ILE A 472 -10.75 20.66 42.24
CA ILE A 472 -11.47 21.51 41.27
C ILE A 472 -12.86 20.95 40.97
N ARG A 473 -12.97 19.63 40.73
CA ARG A 473 -14.27 18.98 40.48
C ARG A 473 -15.20 19.09 41.69
N GLU A 474 -14.68 18.83 42.89
CA GLU A 474 -15.45 18.92 44.13
C GLU A 474 -15.91 20.37 44.38
N TRP A 475 -15.07 21.36 44.10
CA TRP A 475 -15.41 22.79 44.21
C TRP A 475 -16.47 23.23 43.21
N LEU A 476 -16.33 22.81 41.94
CA LEU A 476 -17.33 23.08 40.90
C LEU A 476 -18.66 22.40 41.24
N ALA A 477 -18.64 21.13 41.63
CA ALA A 477 -19.85 20.34 41.85
C ALA A 477 -20.60 20.70 43.14
N GLY A 478 -19.88 21.08 44.20
CA GLY A 478 -20.47 21.43 45.49
C GLY A 478 -20.75 22.93 45.62
N PRO A 479 -19.81 23.73 46.13
CA PRO A 479 -20.01 25.16 46.40
C PRO A 479 -20.53 25.99 45.22
N LEU A 480 -20.18 25.61 43.99
CA LEU A 480 -20.54 26.36 42.79
C LEU A 480 -21.78 25.83 42.05
N ASP A 481 -22.39 24.75 42.53
CA ASP A 481 -23.58 24.12 41.95
C ASP A 481 -23.43 23.78 40.44
N GLN A 482 -22.22 23.45 40.00
CA GLN A 482 -21.91 23.03 38.63
C GLN A 482 -21.78 21.51 38.50
N GLY A 483 -22.50 20.75 39.35
CA GLY A 483 -22.43 19.29 39.37
C GLY A 483 -22.91 18.64 38.06
N LEU A 484 -23.85 19.27 37.35
CA LEU A 484 -24.27 18.83 36.02
C LEU A 484 -23.14 18.98 34.99
N LEU A 485 -22.41 20.11 35.00
CA LEU A 485 -21.27 20.31 34.10
C LEU A 485 -20.19 19.26 34.29
N VAL A 486 -19.81 18.97 35.54
CA VAL A 486 -18.78 17.96 35.84
C VAL A 486 -19.21 16.59 35.34
N ARG A 487 -20.47 16.18 35.61
CA ARG A 487 -21.01 14.91 35.14
C ARG A 487 -21.12 14.84 33.61
N SER A 488 -21.55 15.91 32.95
CA SER A 488 -21.62 15.96 31.47
C SER A 488 -20.24 15.81 30.84
N VAL A 489 -19.21 16.46 31.41
CA VAL A 489 -17.82 16.29 30.96
C VAL A 489 -17.35 14.85 31.10
N GLU A 490 -17.63 14.21 32.25
CA GLU A 490 -17.23 12.82 32.51
C GLU A 490 -17.99 11.80 31.67
N HIS A 491 -19.25 12.08 31.34
CA HIS A 491 -20.07 11.23 30.50
C HIS A 491 -19.68 11.35 29.02
N GLU A 492 -19.49 12.57 28.50
CA GLU A 492 -19.32 12.80 27.06
C GLU A 492 -17.93 12.44 26.51
N PHE A 493 -16.88 12.55 27.34
CA PHE A 493 -15.49 12.42 26.88
C PHE A 493 -14.82 11.19 27.48
N GLY A 494 -14.00 10.49 26.69
CA GLY A 494 -13.33 9.27 27.15
C GLY A 494 -12.29 9.50 28.25
N THR A 495 -11.73 10.71 28.34
CA THR A 495 -10.88 11.12 29.46
C THR A 495 -10.97 12.63 29.65
N ALA A 496 -11.31 13.09 30.85
CA ALA A 496 -11.33 14.51 31.16
C ALA A 496 -10.39 14.84 32.33
N ARG A 497 -9.77 16.03 32.31
CA ARG A 497 -8.97 16.56 33.41
C ARG A 497 -9.16 18.07 33.56
N PHE A 498 -9.31 18.54 34.78
CA PHE A 498 -9.50 19.94 35.14
C PHE A 498 -8.16 20.56 35.59
N PHE A 499 -7.96 21.82 35.19
CA PHE A 499 -6.74 22.59 35.46
C PHE A 499 -7.12 24.01 35.88
N LEU A 500 -6.48 24.53 36.92
CA LEU A 500 -6.49 25.97 37.21
C LEU A 500 -5.47 26.65 36.29
N THR A 501 -5.85 27.72 35.60
CA THR A 501 -4.99 28.40 34.64
C THR A 501 -4.98 29.90 34.85
N THR A 502 -3.78 30.41 35.13
CA THR A 502 -3.49 31.84 35.15
C THR A 502 -2.74 32.15 33.86
N ALA A 503 -3.43 32.76 32.90
CA ALA A 503 -2.87 33.07 31.58
C ALA A 503 -2.22 34.47 31.54
N THR A 504 -1.83 35.04 32.67
CA THR A 504 -1.15 36.34 32.72
C THR A 504 0.25 36.23 32.08
N LEU A 505 0.55 37.14 31.17
CA LEU A 505 1.87 37.28 30.55
C LEU A 505 2.74 38.34 31.26
N ALA A 506 2.25 38.87 32.39
CA ALA A 506 2.81 40.03 33.10
C ALA A 506 4.19 39.78 33.71
N ASP A 507 4.46 38.57 34.21
CA ASP A 507 5.70 38.27 34.97
C ASP A 507 6.85 37.73 34.11
N ARG A 508 6.80 37.90 32.78
CA ARG A 508 7.80 37.40 31.80
C ARG A 508 8.06 35.89 31.84
N THR A 509 7.36 35.14 32.68
CA THR A 509 7.36 33.67 32.80
C THR A 509 5.96 33.13 32.53
N VAL A 510 5.85 31.93 31.92
CA VAL A 510 4.55 31.26 31.87
C VAL A 510 4.27 30.70 33.27
N HIS A 511 3.05 30.88 33.78
CA HIS A 511 2.66 30.30 35.06
C HIS A 511 2.74 28.77 35.02
N ALA A 512 3.26 28.13 36.08
CA ALA A 512 3.49 26.68 36.15
C ALA A 512 2.21 25.85 35.87
N SER A 513 1.04 26.42 36.15
CA SER A 513 -0.22 25.75 35.90
C SER A 513 -0.55 25.58 34.41
N VAL A 514 -0.11 26.51 33.55
CA VAL A 514 -0.23 26.37 32.09
C VAL A 514 0.80 25.38 31.55
N GLU A 515 1.98 25.28 32.16
CA GLU A 515 2.96 24.24 31.81
C GLU A 515 2.42 22.83 32.10
N THR A 516 1.71 22.67 33.23
CA THR A 516 1.06 21.41 33.60
C THR A 516 -0.01 21.01 32.57
N LEU A 517 -0.82 21.98 32.12
CA LEU A 517 -1.80 21.78 31.04
C LEU A 517 -1.10 21.38 29.72
N ALA A 518 -0.09 22.15 29.29
CA ALA A 518 0.63 21.90 28.05
C ALA A 518 1.30 20.52 28.05
N THR A 519 1.90 20.12 29.18
CA THR A 519 2.49 18.78 29.35
C THR A 519 1.45 17.69 29.16
N TRP A 520 0.27 17.79 29.79
CA TRP A 520 -0.79 16.80 29.63
C TRP A 520 -1.35 16.71 28.21
N VAL A 521 -1.44 17.85 27.52
CA VAL A 521 -1.84 17.89 26.10
C VAL A 521 -0.81 17.16 25.24
N LEU A 522 0.49 17.46 25.41
CA LEU A 522 1.56 16.86 24.61
C LEU A 522 1.77 15.37 24.90
N ASP A 523 1.66 14.96 26.16
CA ASP A 523 1.87 13.57 26.62
C ASP A 523 0.86 12.60 26.02
N GLY A 524 -0.44 12.91 26.08
CA GLY A 524 -1.45 12.01 25.52
C GLY A 524 -1.40 11.93 24.00
N GLU A 525 -0.64 12.83 23.37
CA GLU A 525 -0.38 12.84 21.94
C GLU A 525 0.99 12.23 21.60
N GLY A 526 1.70 11.68 22.58
CA GLY A 526 2.95 10.93 22.41
C GLY A 526 4.21 11.77 22.31
N MET A 527 4.11 13.09 22.53
CA MET A 527 5.26 13.99 22.73
C MET A 527 5.48 14.15 24.23
N ARG A 528 6.22 13.22 24.83
CA ARG A 528 6.65 13.37 26.22
C ARG A 528 7.62 14.52 26.29
N VAL A 529 7.41 15.47 27.20
CA VAL A 529 8.25 16.68 27.36
C VAL A 529 8.85 16.72 28.74
#